data_AF-A0A0C5G4P0-F1
#
_entry.id   AF-A0A0C5G4P0-F1
#
_cell.length_a   1.000
_cell.length_b   1.000
_cell.length_c   1.000
_cell.angle_alpha   90.00
_cell.angle_beta   90.00
_cell.angle_gamma   90.00
#
_symmetry.space_group_name_H-M   'P 1'
#
loop_
_entity.id
_entity.type
_entity.pdbx_description
1 polymer ?
#
loop_
_entity_poly.entity_id
_entity_poly.type
_entity_poly.pdbx_seq_one_letter_code
_entity_poly.pdbx_strand_id
1 'polypeptide(L)'
;MDEEELQEIEELCSAATPGPWFVRILDDDSAMNLVAVSTTPGDDRARRWPEFDHGEIVAATLVQHPRYVDSGDERWDENAAFIAMAREAVPRLTAEIRRLRAALSDGAD
;
A
#
# COMPACT_ATOMS: atom_id res chain seq x y z
N MET A 1 20.96 -7.55 1.28
CA MET A 1 19.99 -8.07 0.31
C MET A 1 20.67 -9.09 -0.56
N ASP A 2 20.95 -10.28 -0.05
CA ASP A 2 21.36 -11.46 -0.81
C ASP A 2 20.17 -12.02 -1.63
N GLU A 3 20.24 -13.26 -2.12
CA GLU A 3 19.15 -13.88 -2.88
C GLU A 3 18.02 -14.38 -1.97
N GLU A 4 18.35 -14.82 -0.75
CA GLU A 4 17.37 -15.28 0.24
C GLU A 4 16.47 -14.13 0.68
N GLU A 5 17.06 -12.97 1.02
CA GLU A 5 16.32 -11.76 1.37
C GLU A 5 15.41 -11.26 0.23
N LEU A 6 15.83 -11.39 -1.04
CA LEU A 6 14.99 -11.01 -2.18
C LEU A 6 13.81 -11.97 -2.37
N GLN A 7 14.06 -13.27 -2.20
CA GLN A 7 13.02 -14.30 -2.28
C GLN A 7 11.95 -14.10 -1.19
N GLU A 8 12.37 -13.83 0.04
CA GLU A 8 11.46 -13.55 1.15
C GLU A 8 10.53 -12.35 0.86
N ILE A 9 11.06 -11.27 0.31
CA ILE A 9 10.26 -10.09 -0.05
C ILE A 9 9.24 -10.42 -1.14
N GLU A 10 9.61 -11.22 -2.12
CA GLU A 10 8.70 -11.61 -3.20
C GLU A 10 7.60 -12.55 -2.74
N GLU A 11 7.92 -13.46 -1.82
CA GLU A 11 6.92 -14.31 -1.16
C GLU A 11 5.92 -13.48 -0.37
N LEU A 12 6.39 -12.50 0.41
CA LEU A 12 5.53 -11.55 1.12
C LEU A 12 4.65 -10.74 0.15
N CYS A 13 5.23 -10.21 -0.93
CA CYS A 13 4.48 -9.47 -1.94
C CYS A 13 3.43 -10.35 -2.62
N SER A 14 3.74 -11.62 -2.89
CA SER A 14 2.83 -12.55 -3.56
C SER A 14 1.69 -13.02 -2.63
N ALA A 15 1.95 -13.11 -1.33
CA ALA A 15 0.95 -13.49 -0.33
C ALA A 15 -0.02 -12.34 0.02
N ALA A 16 0.40 -11.09 -0.10
CA ALA A 16 -0.44 -9.93 0.16
C ALA A 16 -1.51 -9.71 -0.93
N THR A 17 -2.56 -8.94 -0.59
CA THR A 17 -3.65 -8.60 -1.51
C THR A 17 -3.11 -8.09 -2.86
N PRO A 18 -3.60 -8.62 -4.00
CA PRO A 18 -3.20 -8.13 -5.31
C PRO A 18 -3.43 -6.62 -5.48
N GLY A 19 -2.53 -5.95 -6.20
CA GLY A 19 -2.67 -4.55 -6.57
C GLY A 19 -3.45 -4.34 -7.87
N PRO A 20 -3.58 -3.08 -8.34
CA PRO A 20 -3.07 -1.85 -7.72
C PRO A 20 -3.80 -1.48 -6.43
N TRP A 21 -3.12 -0.74 -5.57
CA TRP A 21 -3.70 -0.18 -4.35
C TRP A 21 -3.80 1.34 -4.47
N PHE A 22 -4.84 1.92 -3.86
CA PHE A 22 -5.19 3.32 -3.98
C PHE A 22 -5.43 3.94 -2.62
N VAL A 23 -5.04 5.20 -2.44
CA VAL A 23 -5.40 5.97 -1.25
C VAL A 23 -6.89 6.33 -1.31
N ARG A 24 -7.57 6.19 -0.17
CA ARG A 24 -8.96 6.59 0.05
C ARG A 24 -9.02 7.52 1.24
N ILE A 25 -9.62 8.68 1.02
CA ILE A 25 -9.92 9.66 2.05
C ILE A 25 -11.43 9.75 2.13
N LEU A 26 -12.02 9.43 3.27
CA LEU A 26 -13.45 9.58 3.53
C LEU A 26 -13.62 10.74 4.52
N ASP A 27 -14.10 11.87 4.02
CA ASP A 27 -14.04 13.19 4.67
C ASP A 27 -15.34 13.61 5.39
N ASP A 28 -16.31 12.72 5.53
CA ASP A 28 -17.56 13.05 6.22
C ASP A 28 -17.59 12.51 7.66
N ASP A 29 -18.31 13.24 8.53
CA ASP A 29 -18.54 12.88 9.93
C ASP A 29 -19.18 11.48 10.10
N SER A 30 -19.81 10.94 9.05
CA SER A 30 -20.44 9.60 9.05
C SER A 30 -19.46 8.48 8.72
N ALA A 31 -18.34 8.79 8.05
CA ALA A 31 -17.28 7.87 7.65
C ALA A 31 -16.02 8.01 8.52
N MET A 32 -16.15 8.66 9.68
CA MET A 32 -15.15 8.67 10.76
C MET A 32 -13.85 9.41 10.45
N ASN A 33 -13.80 10.26 9.41
CA ASN A 33 -12.58 10.86 8.86
C ASN A 33 -11.48 9.79 8.63
N LEU A 34 -11.81 8.79 7.81
CA LEU A 34 -10.94 7.64 7.51
C LEU A 34 -9.91 8.00 6.44
N VAL A 35 -8.64 7.66 6.70
CA VAL A 35 -7.59 7.57 5.67
C VAL A 35 -7.19 6.11 5.54
N ALA A 36 -7.30 5.57 4.33
CA ALA A 36 -7.13 4.16 4.06
C ALA A 36 -6.46 3.87 2.72
N VAL A 37 -6.07 2.62 2.55
CA VAL A 37 -5.57 2.03 1.30
C VAL A 37 -6.58 0.97 0.84
N SER A 38 -6.95 1.00 -0.44
CA SER A 38 -7.99 0.15 -1.00
C SER A 38 -7.58 -0.48 -2.34
N THR A 39 -8.22 -1.59 -2.71
CA THR A 39 -8.10 -2.21 -4.03
C THR A 39 -8.92 -1.49 -5.12
N THR A 40 -9.80 -0.54 -4.75
CA THR A 40 -10.60 0.23 -5.70
C THR A 40 -10.18 1.71 -5.69
N PRO A 41 -10.08 2.36 -6.86
CA PRO A 41 -9.88 3.80 -6.92
C PRO A 41 -11.03 4.52 -6.22
N GLY A 42 -10.74 5.59 -5.49
CA GLY A 42 -11.79 6.52 -5.08
C GLY A 42 -12.36 7.16 -6.33
N ASP A 43 -13.66 7.02 -6.58
CA ASP A 43 -14.33 7.94 -7.49
C ASP A 43 -14.38 9.34 -6.86
N ASP A 44 -14.56 10.39 -7.67
CA ASP A 44 -14.80 11.76 -7.17
C ASP A 44 -16.04 11.84 -6.25
N ARG A 45 -16.81 10.76 -6.21
CA ARG A 45 -17.93 10.49 -5.31
C ARG A 45 -17.67 9.28 -4.43
N ALA A 46 -16.44 9.14 -3.92
CA ALA A 46 -15.97 8.08 -3.04
C ALA A 46 -17.14 7.59 -2.20
N ARG A 47 -17.76 6.46 -2.60
CA ARG A 47 -19.01 5.99 -1.99
C ARG A 47 -18.84 6.10 -0.48
N ARG A 48 -19.67 6.93 0.13
CA ARG A 48 -19.55 7.33 1.55
C ARG A 48 -20.17 6.24 2.40
N TRP A 49 -19.80 6.16 3.68
CA TRP A 49 -20.52 5.24 4.57
C TRP A 49 -22.03 5.56 4.57
N PRO A 50 -22.94 4.57 4.49
CA PRO A 50 -22.71 3.11 4.51
C PRO A 50 -22.53 2.44 3.14
N GLU A 51 -22.43 3.21 2.07
CA GLU A 51 -22.34 2.74 0.68
C GLU A 51 -20.93 2.27 0.27
N PHE A 52 -19.92 2.51 1.13
CA PHE A 52 -18.56 2.01 0.94
C PHE A 52 -18.45 0.54 1.38
N ASP A 53 -17.84 -0.29 0.55
CA ASP A 53 -17.58 -1.70 0.88
C ASP A 53 -16.27 -1.82 1.66
N HIS A 54 -16.36 -2.16 2.94
CA HIS A 54 -15.21 -2.38 3.81
C HIS A 54 -14.34 -3.57 3.36
N GLY A 55 -14.87 -4.49 2.55
CA GLY A 55 -14.10 -5.56 1.93
C GLY A 55 -13.04 -5.09 0.93
N GLU A 56 -13.12 -3.82 0.49
CA GLU A 56 -12.14 -3.22 -0.42
C GLU A 56 -10.95 -2.58 0.31
N ILE A 57 -10.98 -2.47 1.64
CA ILE A 57 -9.91 -1.82 2.43
C ILE A 57 -8.80 -2.82 2.76
N VAL A 58 -7.56 -2.45 2.46
CA VAL A 58 -6.33 -3.22 2.73
C VAL A 58 -5.66 -2.76 4.02
N ALA A 59 -5.66 -1.44 4.28
CA ALA A 59 -5.08 -0.85 5.48
C ALA A 59 -5.78 0.46 5.83
N ALA A 60 -5.85 0.80 7.12
CA ALA A 60 -6.24 2.12 7.60
C ALA A 60 -5.04 2.80 8.26
N THR A 61 -4.84 4.09 7.99
CA THR A 61 -3.79 4.92 8.58
C THR A 61 -4.36 6.02 9.47
N LEU A 62 -5.66 6.35 9.34
CA LEU A 62 -6.41 7.18 10.27
C LEU A 62 -7.84 6.64 10.44
N VAL A 63 -8.31 6.54 11.68
CA VAL A 63 -9.73 6.39 12.05
C VAL A 63 -9.98 7.38 13.18
N GLN A 64 -10.65 8.49 12.91
CA GLN A 64 -10.77 9.60 13.86
C GLN A 64 -11.97 9.46 14.80
N HIS A 65 -13.04 8.74 14.43
CA HIS A 65 -14.26 8.61 15.24
C HIS A 65 -14.81 7.18 15.34
N PRO A 66 -14.60 6.45 16.46
CA PRO A 66 -13.74 6.83 17.57
C PRO A 66 -12.28 6.89 17.14
N ARG A 67 -11.49 7.76 17.80
CA ARG A 67 -10.04 7.88 17.53
C ARG A 67 -9.36 6.57 17.90
N TYR A 68 -9.03 5.76 16.90
CA TYR A 68 -8.59 4.38 17.09
C TYR A 68 -7.30 4.06 16.33
N VAL A 69 -7.19 4.54 15.10
CA VAL A 69 -5.95 4.48 14.31
C VAL A 69 -5.49 5.92 14.11
N ASP A 70 -4.34 6.27 14.68
CA ASP A 70 -3.86 7.63 14.69
C ASP A 70 -2.36 7.65 15.03
N SER A 71 -1.52 8.02 14.07
CA SER A 71 -0.08 8.13 14.26
C SER A 71 0.26 9.46 14.97
N GLY A 72 1.08 9.40 16.02
CA GLY A 72 1.39 10.58 16.85
C GLY A 72 2.19 11.69 16.15
N ASP A 73 2.72 11.45 14.95
CA ASP A 73 3.36 12.44 14.10
C ASP A 73 2.43 13.02 13.02
N GLU A 74 1.16 12.61 13.03
CA GLU A 74 0.09 13.07 12.15
C GLU A 74 0.30 12.77 10.65
N ARG A 75 1.15 11.80 10.30
CA ARG A 75 1.50 11.45 8.92
C ARG A 75 0.64 10.36 8.28
N TRP A 76 -0.64 10.28 8.62
CA TRP A 76 -1.53 9.23 8.12
C TRP A 76 -1.71 9.28 6.60
N ASP A 77 -1.67 10.46 5.99
CA ASP A 77 -1.77 10.65 4.53
C ASP A 77 -0.52 10.11 3.84
N GLU A 78 0.67 10.48 4.34
CA GLU A 78 1.95 9.99 3.81
C GLU A 78 2.11 8.49 3.98
N ASN A 79 1.64 7.94 5.10
CA ASN A 79 1.65 6.50 5.35
C ASN A 79 0.77 5.76 4.34
N ALA A 80 -0.44 6.26 4.05
CA ALA A 80 -1.32 5.66 3.06
C ALA A 80 -0.71 5.73 1.65
N ALA A 81 -0.15 6.88 1.28
CA ALA A 81 0.53 7.06 0.00
C ALA A 81 1.72 6.11 -0.16
N PHE A 82 2.55 5.96 0.89
CA PHE A 82 3.69 5.04 0.89
C PHE A 82 3.24 3.59 0.69
N ILE A 83 2.25 3.14 1.45
CA ILE A 83 1.73 1.76 1.38
C ILE A 83 1.16 1.47 -0.02
N ALA A 84 0.32 2.37 -0.56
CA ALA A 84 -0.28 2.20 -1.87
C ALA A 84 0.80 2.09 -2.97
N MET A 85 1.79 2.98 -2.96
CA MET A 85 2.91 2.97 -3.91
C MET A 85 3.79 1.72 -3.78
N ALA A 86 4.06 1.29 -2.54
CA ALA A 86 4.95 0.16 -2.26
C ALA A 86 4.47 -1.15 -2.90
N ARG A 87 3.15 -1.34 -3.03
CA ARG A 87 2.55 -2.54 -3.67
C ARG A 87 3.07 -2.81 -5.08
N GLU A 88 3.38 -1.74 -5.83
CA GLU A 88 3.93 -1.83 -7.17
C GLU A 88 5.43 -1.64 -7.20
N ALA A 89 5.97 -0.73 -6.38
CA ALA A 89 7.39 -0.42 -6.39
C ALA A 89 8.25 -1.57 -5.86
N VAL A 90 7.84 -2.24 -4.78
CA VAL A 90 8.66 -3.29 -4.15
C VAL A 90 8.93 -4.47 -5.10
N PRO A 91 7.92 -5.09 -5.76
CA PRO A 91 8.19 -6.16 -6.73
C PRO A 91 9.05 -5.71 -7.93
N ARG A 92 8.91 -4.46 -8.35
CA ARG A 92 9.74 -3.90 -9.43
C ARG A 92 11.20 -3.71 -9.00
N LEU A 93 11.42 -3.28 -7.76
CA LEU A 93 12.76 -3.11 -7.20
C LEU A 93 13.47 -4.45 -7.03
N THR A 94 12.80 -5.50 -6.56
CA THR A 94 13.41 -6.84 -6.43
C THR A 94 13.80 -7.40 -7.80
N ALA A 95 12.90 -7.29 -8.79
CA ALA A 95 13.19 -7.69 -10.17
C ALA A 95 14.37 -6.92 -10.77
N GLU A 96 14.45 -5.60 -10.53
CA GLU A 96 15.54 -4.76 -11.03
C GLU A 96 16.88 -5.11 -10.37
N ILE A 97 16.91 -5.39 -9.07
CA ILE A 97 18.13 -5.83 -8.39
C ILE A 97 18.66 -7.13 -9.00
N ARG A 98 17.79 -8.11 -9.28
CA ARG A 98 18.23 -9.35 -9.93
C ARG A 98 18.74 -9.13 -11.34
N ARG A 99 18.07 -8.26 -12.12
CA ARG A 99 18.52 -7.88 -13.46
C ARG A 99 19.92 -7.26 -13.42
N LEU A 100 20.16 -6.33 -12.50
CA LEU A 100 21.45 -5.67 -12.34
C LEU A 100 22.55 -6.67 -11.92
N ARG A 101 22.22 -7.62 -11.04
CA ARG A 101 23.15 -8.68 -10.64
C ARG A 101 23.58 -9.56 -11.81
N ALA A 102 22.62 -10.02 -12.61
CA ALA A 102 22.90 -10.84 -13.79
C ALA A 102 23.83 -10.07 -14.76
N ALA A 103 23.54 -8.80 -15.04
CA ALA A 103 24.36 -7.98 -15.91
C ALA A 103 25.80 -7.76 -15.39
N LEU A 104 25.97 -7.67 -14.06
CA LEU A 104 27.29 -7.53 -13.45
C LEU A 104 28.08 -8.86 -13.44
N SER A 105 27.38 -9.99 -13.35
CA SER A 105 28.00 -11.32 -13.47
C SER A 105 28.43 -11.61 -14.92
N ASP A 106 27.60 -11.26 -15.91
CA ASP A 106 27.89 -11.47 -17.33
C ASP A 106 29.01 -10.54 -17.88
N GLY A 107 29.21 -9.38 -17.25
CA GLY A 107 30.27 -8.43 -17.62
C GLY A 107 31.61 -8.67 -16.92
N ALA A 108 31.71 -9.68 -16.07
CA ALA A 108 32.92 -10.08 -15.35
C ALA A 108 33.67 -11.26 -16.01
N ASP A 109 33.11 -11.83 -17.09
CA ASP A 109 33.74 -12.80 -18.01
C ASP A 109 34.29 -12.11 -19.27
#